data_AF-A0A0A7LFH7-F1
#
_entry.id   AF-A0A0A7LFH7-F1
#
_cell.length_a   1.000
_cell.length_b   1.000
_cell.length_c   1.000
_cell.angle_alpha   90.00
_cell.angle_beta   90.00
_cell.angle_gamma   90.00
#
_symmetry.space_group_name_H-M   'P 1'
#
loop_
_entity.id
_entity.type
_entity.pdbx_description
1 polymer ?
#
loop_
_entity_poly.entity_id
_entity_poly.type
_entity_poly.pdbx_seq_one_letter_code
_entity_poly.pdbx_strand_id
1 'polypeptide(L)'
;MLFSRHKDIPVEISKVKLNEWYSELNDKDKVKIGRYIKDSDTSSALNFSLSVMRKANEEENYSLSVLVGENVITQDLKAIERFDVLEAIIPAYFGTCKYDICLKCCEEGLSILQKNMEEIKKRNSGNLPESIMCRNYMINVLIGAYNDYDRADAALDRFFEMGLISEEDVEYRKRSHKIHKLQRTFDGIFSATKVKEQ
;
A
#
# COMPACT_ATOMS: atom_id res chain seq x y z
N MET A 1 10.14 22.13 -37.50
CA MET A 1 9.45 22.68 -36.32
C MET A 1 9.98 21.96 -35.09
N LEU A 2 10.67 22.69 -34.21
CA LEU A 2 11.19 22.15 -32.94
C LEU A 2 10.03 22.11 -31.94
N PHE A 3 9.51 20.92 -31.65
CA PHE A 3 8.54 20.72 -30.58
C PHE A 3 9.21 21.06 -29.24
N SER A 4 8.79 22.15 -28.59
CA SER A 4 9.30 22.50 -27.27
C SER A 4 8.71 21.53 -26.24
N ARG A 5 9.47 20.50 -25.87
CA ARG A 5 9.11 19.47 -24.87
C ARG A 5 8.82 20.00 -23.45
N HIS A 6 8.91 21.31 -23.21
CA HIS A 6 8.85 21.92 -21.89
C HIS A 6 7.63 22.82 -21.62
N LYS A 7 6.75 23.06 -22.60
CA LYS A 7 5.64 24.02 -22.41
C LYS A 7 4.44 23.47 -21.61
N ASP A 8 4.36 22.15 -21.40
CA ASP A 8 3.22 21.49 -20.75
C ASP A 8 3.56 20.86 -19.39
N ILE A 9 4.74 21.13 -18.82
CA ILE A 9 5.13 20.59 -17.52
C ILE A 9 4.62 21.53 -16.40
N PRO A 10 3.81 21.03 -15.45
CA PRO A 10 3.35 21.84 -14.33
C PRO A 10 4.49 22.38 -13.47
N VAL A 11 4.26 23.53 -12.83
CA VAL A 11 5.25 24.22 -11.99
C VAL A 11 5.67 23.36 -10.81
N GLU A 12 4.73 22.63 -10.22
CA GLU A 12 4.94 21.74 -9.07
C GLU A 12 5.88 20.58 -9.42
N ILE A 13 5.68 19.95 -10.58
CA ILE A 13 6.55 18.91 -11.13
C ILE A 13 7.97 19.46 -11.38
N SER A 14 8.03 20.66 -11.95
CA SER A 14 9.30 21.33 -12.24
C SER A 14 10.10 21.64 -10.98
N LYS A 15 9.42 22.13 -9.92
CA LYS A 15 10.03 22.44 -8.62
C LYS A 15 10.73 21.24 -7.99
N VAL A 16 10.15 20.05 -8.13
CA VAL A 16 10.72 18.80 -7.59
C VAL A 16 11.59 18.02 -8.57
N LYS A 17 11.92 18.63 -9.73
CA LYS A 17 12.80 18.06 -10.75
C LYS A 17 12.33 16.72 -11.35
N LEU A 18 11.01 16.49 -11.40
CA LEU A 18 10.42 15.28 -12.00
C LEU A 18 10.03 15.49 -13.48
N ASN A 19 10.71 16.39 -14.18
CA ASN A 19 10.38 16.80 -15.55
C ASN A 19 10.45 15.63 -16.53
N GLU A 20 11.54 14.85 -16.47
CA GLU A 20 11.78 13.74 -17.41
C GLU A 20 10.72 12.65 -17.25
N TRP A 21 10.51 12.18 -16.02
CA TRP A 21 9.45 11.23 -15.70
C TRP A 21 8.07 11.72 -16.16
N TYR A 22 7.72 12.98 -15.90
CA TYR A 22 6.42 13.53 -16.30
C TYR A 22 6.27 13.59 -17.83
N SER A 23 7.33 13.93 -18.55
CA SER A 23 7.32 13.98 -20.01
C SER A 23 7.04 12.62 -20.64
N GLU A 24 7.49 11.52 -20.00
CA GLU A 24 7.28 10.14 -20.45
C GLU A 24 5.86 9.61 -20.21
N LEU A 25 5.08 10.27 -19.34
CA LEU A 25 3.69 9.89 -19.10
C LEU A 25 2.82 10.11 -20.35
N ASN A 26 1.88 9.19 -20.57
CA ASN A 26 0.83 9.37 -21.56
C ASN A 26 -0.17 10.47 -21.12
N ASP A 27 -0.96 10.98 -22.05
CA ASP A 27 -1.89 12.09 -21.80
C ASP A 27 -2.93 11.76 -20.72
N LYS A 28 -3.39 10.51 -20.66
CA LYS A 28 -4.36 10.06 -19.66
C LYS A 28 -3.77 10.14 -18.25
N ASP A 29 -2.51 9.74 -18.08
CA ASP A 29 -1.82 9.79 -16.80
C ASP A 29 -1.44 11.22 -16.42
N LYS A 30 -1.08 12.07 -17.40
CA LYS A 30 -0.89 13.52 -17.20
C LYS A 30 -2.17 14.21 -16.72
N VAL A 31 -3.34 13.83 -17.25
CA VAL A 31 -4.64 14.34 -16.78
C VAL A 31 -4.95 13.85 -15.37
N LYS A 32 -4.70 12.57 -15.06
CA LYS A 32 -4.91 12.02 -13.72
C LYS A 32 -4.06 12.74 -12.69
N ILE A 33 -2.76 12.82 -12.91
CA ILE A 33 -1.84 13.44 -11.95
C ILE A 33 -2.12 14.94 -11.80
N GLY A 34 -2.54 15.62 -12.86
CA GLY A 34 -2.90 17.04 -12.86
C GLY A 34 -3.96 17.41 -11.80
N ARG A 35 -4.78 16.45 -11.36
CA ARG A 35 -5.76 16.65 -10.28
C ARG A 35 -5.14 16.74 -8.88
N TYR A 36 -3.97 16.15 -8.68
CA TYR A 36 -3.34 15.97 -7.37
C TYR A 36 -2.13 16.88 -7.13
N ILE A 37 -1.57 17.48 -8.19
CA ILE A 37 -0.31 18.24 -8.10
C ILE A 37 -0.43 19.59 -7.38
N LYS A 38 -1.56 20.29 -7.51
CA LYS A 38 -1.67 21.71 -7.10
C LYS A 38 -1.45 21.92 -5.59
N ASP A 39 -1.92 20.99 -4.79
CA ASP A 39 -1.84 21.05 -3.32
C ASP A 39 -0.84 20.02 -2.76
N SER A 40 0.07 19.52 -3.59
CA SER A 40 1.07 18.54 -3.19
C SER A 40 2.26 19.19 -2.50
N ASP A 41 2.90 18.47 -1.59
CA ASP A 41 4.09 18.95 -0.90
C ASP A 41 5.31 18.97 -1.84
N THR A 42 5.68 20.14 -2.35
CA THR A 42 6.83 20.29 -3.27
C THR A 42 8.18 20.50 -2.56
N SER A 43 8.31 20.19 -1.26
CA SER A 43 9.57 20.36 -0.52
C SER A 43 10.68 19.40 -0.98
N SER A 44 10.31 18.23 -1.50
CA SER A 44 11.22 17.27 -2.14
C SER A 44 10.45 16.38 -3.13
N ALA A 45 11.15 15.69 -4.02
CA ALA A 45 10.54 14.72 -4.94
C ALA A 45 9.83 13.58 -4.20
N LEU A 46 10.42 13.13 -3.08
CA LEU A 46 9.82 12.11 -2.22
C LEU A 46 8.52 12.63 -1.57
N ASN A 47 8.56 13.80 -0.94
CA ASN A 47 7.39 14.36 -0.27
C ASN A 47 6.26 14.65 -1.25
N PHE A 48 6.60 15.14 -2.44
CA PHE A 48 5.64 15.35 -3.53
C PHE A 48 4.96 14.04 -3.90
N SER A 49 5.76 13.00 -4.13
CA SER A 49 5.24 11.71 -4.55
C SER A 49 4.38 11.05 -3.47
N LEU A 50 4.82 11.08 -2.20
CA LEU A 50 4.04 10.59 -1.07
C LEU A 50 2.73 11.36 -0.91
N SER A 51 2.74 12.69 -1.09
CA SER A 51 1.55 13.53 -1.04
C SER A 51 0.54 13.14 -2.13
N VAL A 52 1.00 12.95 -3.36
CA VAL A 52 0.17 12.50 -4.48
C VAL A 52 -0.38 11.08 -4.24
N MET A 53 0.47 10.14 -3.82
CA MET A 53 0.06 8.75 -3.55
C MET A 53 -1.01 8.67 -2.44
N ARG A 54 -0.82 9.39 -1.33
CA ARG A 54 -1.76 9.39 -0.20
C ARG A 54 -3.12 9.94 -0.61
N LYS A 55 -3.16 11.10 -1.27
CA LYS A 55 -4.41 11.67 -1.81
C LYS A 55 -5.08 10.76 -2.83
N ALA A 56 -4.29 10.15 -3.72
CA ALA A 56 -4.82 9.20 -4.69
C ALA A 56 -5.41 7.95 -4.01
N ASN A 57 -4.83 7.47 -2.91
CA ASN A 57 -5.39 6.36 -2.14
C ASN A 57 -6.68 6.73 -1.41
N GLU A 58 -6.75 7.94 -0.84
CA GLU A 58 -7.94 8.47 -0.17
C GLU A 58 -9.14 8.56 -1.12
N GLU A 59 -8.90 8.86 -2.39
CA GLU A 59 -9.91 8.90 -3.45
C GLU A 59 -10.03 7.59 -4.24
N GLU A 60 -9.44 6.50 -3.75
CA GLU A 60 -9.45 5.16 -4.39
C GLU A 60 -8.89 5.13 -5.83
N ASN A 61 -8.12 6.15 -6.22
CA ASN A 61 -7.39 6.20 -7.48
C ASN A 61 -6.07 5.42 -7.38
N TYR A 62 -6.19 4.14 -7.04
CA TYR A 62 -5.06 3.25 -6.78
C TYR A 62 -4.11 3.12 -7.99
N SER A 63 -4.65 3.19 -9.21
CA SER A 63 -3.82 3.13 -10.43
C SER A 63 -2.80 4.26 -10.51
N LEU A 64 -3.17 5.47 -10.05
CA LEU A 64 -2.26 6.61 -10.01
C LEU A 64 -1.22 6.46 -8.89
N SER A 65 -1.66 6.01 -7.71
CA SER A 65 -0.75 5.77 -6.58
C SER A 65 0.32 4.71 -6.92
N VAL A 66 -0.08 3.63 -7.62
CA VAL A 66 0.86 2.64 -8.17
C VAL A 66 1.83 3.28 -9.17
N LEU A 67 1.33 4.06 -10.14
CA LEU A 67 2.17 4.72 -11.15
C LEU A 67 3.26 5.60 -10.52
N VAL A 68 2.87 6.41 -9.53
CA VAL A 68 3.81 7.31 -8.82
C VAL A 68 4.76 6.51 -7.94
N GLY A 69 4.25 5.55 -7.18
CA GLY A 69 5.04 4.74 -6.26
C GLY A 69 6.06 3.85 -6.97
N GLU A 70 5.71 3.25 -8.11
CA GLU A 70 6.64 2.45 -8.93
C GLU A 70 7.80 3.29 -9.47
N ASN A 71 7.58 4.58 -9.78
CA ASN A 71 8.68 5.48 -10.13
C ASN A 71 9.61 5.76 -8.94
N VAL A 72 9.05 6.04 -7.76
CA VAL A 72 9.85 6.44 -6.59
C VAL A 72 10.62 5.28 -5.99
N ILE A 73 10.02 4.08 -5.90
CA ILE A 73 10.63 2.93 -5.22
C ILE A 73 11.90 2.40 -5.92
N THR A 74 12.08 2.74 -7.20
CA THR A 74 13.29 2.42 -7.99
C THR A 74 14.47 3.34 -7.69
N GLN A 75 14.24 4.44 -6.98
CA GLN A 75 15.29 5.38 -6.61
C GLN A 75 16.09 4.86 -5.41
N ASP A 76 17.29 5.42 -5.21
CA ASP A 76 18.08 5.16 -4.01
C ASP A 76 17.44 5.88 -2.82
N LEU A 77 16.78 5.10 -1.97
CA LEU A 77 16.00 5.56 -0.82
C LEU A 77 16.63 5.01 0.44
N LYS A 78 16.77 5.86 1.46
CA LYS A 78 17.13 5.39 2.81
C LYS A 78 16.02 4.47 3.33
N ALA A 79 16.37 3.61 4.28
CA ALA A 79 15.44 2.62 4.84
C ALA A 79 14.11 3.26 5.29
N ILE A 80 14.17 4.37 6.01
CA ILE A 80 12.97 5.08 6.50
C ILE A 80 12.14 5.70 5.37
N GLU A 81 12.78 6.26 4.34
CA GLU A 81 12.10 6.82 3.17
C GLU A 81 11.41 5.71 2.37
N ARG A 82 12.10 4.59 2.21
CA ARG A 82 11.57 3.37 1.59
C ARG A 82 10.38 2.81 2.36
N PHE A 83 10.42 2.81 3.70
CA PHE A 83 9.28 2.45 4.53
C PHE A 83 8.06 3.36 4.26
N ASP A 84 8.27 4.68 4.22
CA ASP A 84 7.18 5.64 3.95
C ASP A 84 6.54 5.41 2.56
N VAL A 85 7.34 5.05 1.55
CA VAL A 85 6.85 4.72 0.19
C VAL A 85 6.10 3.40 0.18
N LEU A 86 6.61 2.37 0.86
CA LEU A 86 5.95 1.07 0.97
C LEU A 86 4.58 1.19 1.64
N GLU A 87 4.51 1.94 2.75
CA GLU A 87 3.25 2.22 3.44
C GLU A 87 2.26 2.96 2.51
N ALA A 88 2.73 3.88 1.67
CA ALA A 88 1.87 4.57 0.72
C ALA A 88 1.43 3.68 -0.47
N ILE A 89 2.23 2.71 -0.92
CA ILE A 89 1.92 1.91 -2.13
C ILE A 89 1.13 0.63 -1.83
N ILE A 90 1.23 0.07 -0.62
CA ILE A 90 0.54 -1.17 -0.22
C ILE A 90 -0.99 -1.13 -0.48
N PRO A 91 -1.73 -0.09 -0.05
CA PRO A 91 -3.16 0.03 -0.35
C PRO A 91 -3.44 0.02 -1.85
N ALA A 92 -2.57 0.66 -2.63
CA ALA A 92 -2.73 0.80 -4.07
C ALA A 92 -2.51 -0.53 -4.80
N TYR A 93 -1.51 -1.33 -4.38
CA TYR A 93 -1.34 -2.68 -4.91
C TYR A 93 -2.50 -3.60 -4.55
N PHE A 94 -3.04 -3.49 -3.34
CA PHE A 94 -4.24 -4.23 -2.96
C PHE A 94 -5.44 -3.83 -3.84
N GLY A 95 -5.72 -2.53 -3.96
CA GLY A 95 -6.86 -2.01 -4.74
C GLY A 95 -6.76 -2.22 -6.24
N THR A 96 -5.56 -2.49 -6.76
CA THR A 96 -5.33 -2.90 -8.17
C THR A 96 -5.18 -4.42 -8.33
N CYS A 97 -5.50 -5.20 -7.29
CA CYS A 97 -5.42 -6.67 -7.26
C CYS A 97 -4.02 -7.24 -7.55
N LYS A 98 -2.95 -6.45 -7.38
CA LYS A 98 -1.55 -6.87 -7.50
C LYS A 98 -1.08 -7.53 -6.19
N TYR A 99 -1.76 -8.61 -5.78
CA TYR A 99 -1.63 -9.20 -4.44
C TYR A 99 -0.24 -9.75 -4.09
N ASP A 100 0.45 -10.40 -5.04
CA ASP A 100 1.81 -10.90 -4.80
C ASP A 100 2.81 -9.77 -4.52
N ILE A 101 2.68 -8.66 -5.25
CA ILE A 101 3.53 -7.48 -5.06
C ILE A 101 3.16 -6.79 -3.74
N CYS A 102 1.87 -6.70 -3.43
CA CYS A 102 1.39 -6.22 -2.14
C CYS A 102 2.05 -6.96 -0.97
N LEU A 103 2.04 -8.31 -0.98
CA LEU A 103 2.68 -9.12 0.07
C LEU A 103 4.20 -8.91 0.13
N LYS A 104 4.89 -8.79 -1.01
CA LYS A 104 6.33 -8.51 -1.03
C LYS A 104 6.66 -7.16 -0.40
N CYS A 105 5.92 -6.11 -0.76
CA CYS A 105 6.07 -4.79 -0.16
C CYS A 105 5.79 -4.81 1.33
N CYS A 106 4.81 -5.60 1.74
CA CYS A 106 4.47 -5.85 3.13
C CYS A 106 5.63 -6.46 3.92
N GLU A 107 6.22 -7.53 3.40
CA GLU A 107 7.37 -8.21 4.02
C GLU A 107 8.60 -7.30 4.13
N GLU A 108 8.88 -6.54 3.06
CA GLU A 108 9.96 -5.55 3.06
C GLU A 108 9.71 -4.45 4.10
N GLY A 109 8.49 -3.91 4.15
CA GLY A 109 8.08 -2.88 5.11
C GLY A 109 8.21 -3.35 6.55
N LEU A 110 7.77 -4.57 6.87
CA LEU A 110 7.92 -5.16 8.20
C LEU A 110 9.38 -5.38 8.58
N SER A 111 10.21 -5.83 7.64
CA SER A 111 11.66 -5.99 7.85
C SER A 111 12.34 -4.65 8.15
N ILE A 112 11.97 -3.59 7.42
CA ILE A 112 12.50 -2.24 7.68
C ILE A 112 12.00 -1.73 9.03
N LEU A 113 10.71 -1.87 9.33
CA LEU A 113 10.11 -1.47 10.60
C LEU A 113 10.83 -2.12 11.79
N GLN A 114 11.07 -3.43 11.72
CA GLN A 114 11.73 -4.18 12.79
C GLN A 114 13.16 -3.66 13.04
N LYS A 115 13.91 -3.36 11.99
CA LYS A 115 15.29 -2.88 12.08
C LYS A 115 15.40 -1.42 12.54
N ASN A 116 14.36 -0.61 12.32
CA ASN A 116 14.38 0.84 12.54
C ASN A 116 13.29 1.30 13.52
N MET A 117 12.83 0.41 14.39
CA MET A 117 11.64 0.60 15.21
C MET A 117 11.71 1.84 16.11
N GLU A 118 12.86 2.07 16.74
CA GLU A 118 13.06 3.21 17.64
C GLU A 118 13.05 4.55 16.90
N GLU A 119 13.61 4.60 15.69
CA GLU A 119 13.55 5.81 14.85
C GLU A 119 12.12 6.11 14.42
N ILE A 120 11.36 5.08 14.02
CA ILE A 120 9.96 5.20 13.63
C ILE A 120 9.09 5.66 14.81
N LYS A 121 9.30 5.09 16.01
CA LYS A 121 8.64 5.58 17.24
C LYS A 121 8.97 7.03 17.53
N LYS A 122 10.25 7.42 17.42
CA LYS A 122 10.68 8.81 17.66
C LYS A 122 10.01 9.80 16.72
N ARG A 123 9.83 9.44 15.43
CA ARG A 123 9.06 10.25 14.46
C ARG A 123 7.58 10.39 14.84
N ASN A 124 7.04 9.46 15.63
CA ASN A 124 5.65 9.38 16.01
C ASN A 124 5.45 9.54 17.53
N SER A 125 6.05 10.58 18.11
CA SER A 125 5.89 10.98 19.52
C SER A 125 6.23 9.89 20.54
N GLY A 126 7.17 9.00 20.21
CA GLY A 126 7.63 7.89 21.06
C GLY A 126 6.81 6.60 20.93
N ASN A 127 5.76 6.59 20.11
CA ASN A 127 4.88 5.43 19.93
C ASN A 127 4.95 4.90 18.50
N LEU A 128 4.63 3.63 18.29
CA LEU A 128 4.45 3.12 16.93
C LEU A 128 3.27 3.83 16.25
N PRO A 129 3.33 4.06 14.93
CA PRO A 129 2.17 4.56 14.18
C PRO A 129 0.94 3.69 14.45
N GLU A 130 -0.18 4.33 14.76
CA GLU A 130 -1.45 3.62 15.02
C GLU A 130 -1.87 2.79 13.80
N SER A 131 -1.60 3.33 12.61
CA SER A 131 -1.81 2.68 11.33
C SER A 131 -0.47 2.26 10.73
N ILE A 132 -0.29 0.95 10.57
CA ILE A 132 0.73 0.34 9.72
C ILE A 132 -0.03 -0.46 8.67
N MET A 133 0.08 -0.05 7.41
CA MET A 133 -0.72 -0.57 6.30
C MET A 133 -0.56 -2.07 6.18
N CYS A 134 0.67 -2.57 6.30
CA CYS A 134 0.90 -4.00 6.17
C CYS A 134 0.11 -4.85 7.18
N ARG A 135 -0.12 -4.37 8.41
CA ARG A 135 -0.86 -5.07 9.47
C ARG A 135 -2.27 -5.51 9.03
N ASN A 136 -2.91 -4.70 8.20
CA ASN A 136 -4.27 -4.97 7.72
C ASN A 136 -4.26 -5.58 6.32
N TYR A 137 -3.49 -5.01 5.39
CA TYR A 137 -3.50 -5.46 4.00
C TYR A 137 -2.91 -6.85 3.81
N MET A 138 -1.92 -7.27 4.62
CA MET A 138 -1.41 -8.65 4.56
C MET A 138 -2.53 -9.66 4.87
N ILE A 139 -3.28 -9.44 5.94
CA ILE A 139 -4.39 -10.32 6.33
C ILE A 139 -5.50 -10.30 5.27
N ASN A 140 -5.81 -9.13 4.72
CA ASN A 140 -6.81 -8.99 3.66
C ASN A 140 -6.42 -9.79 2.41
N VAL A 141 -5.14 -9.78 2.02
CA VAL A 141 -4.67 -10.60 0.89
C VAL A 141 -4.74 -12.08 1.23
N LEU A 142 -4.17 -12.50 2.36
CA LEU A 142 -4.07 -13.91 2.73
C LEU A 142 -5.46 -14.55 2.83
N ILE A 143 -6.42 -13.89 3.48
CA ILE A 143 -7.78 -14.43 3.65
C ILE A 143 -8.67 -14.12 2.45
N GLY A 144 -8.71 -12.86 2.02
CA GLY A 144 -9.67 -12.39 1.02
C GLY A 144 -9.35 -12.91 -0.38
N ALA A 145 -8.08 -12.87 -0.77
CA ALA A 145 -7.64 -13.31 -2.10
C ALA A 145 -7.22 -14.78 -2.11
N TYR A 146 -6.45 -15.23 -1.10
CA TYR A 146 -5.81 -16.56 -1.15
C TYR A 146 -6.49 -17.65 -0.32
N ASN A 147 -7.44 -17.32 0.55
CA ASN A 147 -8.05 -18.26 1.51
C ASN A 147 -7.02 -18.98 2.39
N ASP A 148 -5.87 -18.35 2.63
CA ASP A 148 -4.74 -18.89 3.37
C ASP A 148 -4.83 -18.46 4.84
N TYR A 149 -5.77 -19.09 5.55
CA TYR A 149 -6.04 -18.80 6.96
C TYR A 149 -4.86 -19.12 7.86
N ASP A 150 -4.09 -20.17 7.55
CA ASP A 150 -2.98 -20.63 8.39
C ASP A 150 -1.83 -19.61 8.35
N ARG A 151 -1.50 -19.07 7.16
CA ARG A 151 -0.53 -17.96 7.07
C ARG A 151 -1.07 -16.67 7.64
N ALA A 152 -2.38 -16.42 7.55
CA ALA A 152 -2.99 -15.23 8.16
C ALA A 152 -2.88 -15.28 9.70
N ASP A 153 -3.11 -16.44 10.31
CA ASP A 153 -2.96 -16.65 11.74
C ASP A 153 -1.49 -16.52 12.18
N ALA A 154 -0.54 -17.07 11.41
CA ALA A 154 0.89 -16.89 11.66
C ALA A 154 1.34 -15.42 11.53
N ALA A 155 0.74 -14.66 10.61
CA ALA A 155 1.01 -13.23 10.48
C ALA A 155 0.49 -12.45 11.69
N LEU A 156 -0.66 -12.81 12.28
CA LEU A 156 -1.14 -12.22 13.53
C LEU A 156 -0.18 -12.47 14.70
N ASP A 157 0.33 -13.70 14.83
CA ASP A 157 1.32 -14.00 15.88
C ASP A 157 2.57 -13.15 15.73
N ARG A 158 3.09 -13.02 14.50
CA ARG A 158 4.23 -12.15 14.20
C ARG A 158 3.93 -10.68 14.54
N PHE A 159 2.74 -10.19 14.22
CA PHE A 159 2.37 -8.80 14.56
C PHE A 159 2.34 -8.57 16.06
N PHE A 160 1.90 -9.55 16.85
CA PHE A 160 1.94 -9.48 18.30
C PHE A 160 3.38 -9.50 18.84
N GLU A 161 4.23 -10.41 18.35
CA GLU A 161 5.65 -10.46 18.72
C GLU A 161 6.39 -9.15 18.42
N MET A 162 5.98 -8.45 17.34
CA MET A 162 6.50 -7.13 16.97
C MET A 162 5.87 -5.97 17.76
N GLY A 163 4.88 -6.22 18.62
CA GLY A 163 4.17 -5.19 19.39
C GLY A 163 3.21 -4.33 18.57
N LEU A 164 2.72 -4.83 17.43
CA LEU A 164 1.84 -4.09 16.50
C LEU A 164 0.35 -4.27 16.82
N ILE A 165 0.01 -5.32 17.56
CA ILE A 165 -1.34 -5.65 18.05
C ILE A 165 -1.23 -6.24 19.46
N SER A 166 -2.34 -6.19 20.19
CA SER A 166 -2.44 -6.80 21.52
C SER A 166 -2.69 -8.31 21.43
N GLU A 167 -2.50 -9.03 22.54
CA GLU A 167 -2.86 -10.46 22.65
C GLU A 167 -4.37 -10.66 22.47
N GLU A 168 -5.19 -9.76 23.03
CA GLU A 168 -6.64 -9.76 22.85
C GLU A 168 -7.04 -9.63 21.36
N ASP A 169 -6.35 -8.77 20.62
CA ASP A 169 -6.56 -8.63 19.17
C ASP A 169 -6.22 -9.92 18.41
N VAL A 170 -5.12 -10.60 18.78
CA VAL A 170 -4.75 -11.88 18.15
C VAL A 170 -5.86 -12.90 18.36
N GLU A 171 -6.30 -13.08 19.60
CA GLU A 171 -7.35 -14.04 19.91
C GLU A 171 -8.65 -13.72 19.17
N TYR A 172 -9.08 -12.46 19.21
CA TYR A 172 -10.30 -12.02 18.56
C TYR A 172 -10.24 -12.25 17.05
N ARG A 173 -9.14 -11.84 16.40
CA ARG A 173 -8.98 -11.97 14.94
C ARG A 173 -8.86 -13.42 14.50
N LYS A 174 -8.13 -14.28 15.23
CA LYS A 174 -8.08 -15.73 14.93
C LYS A 174 -9.45 -16.40 15.07
N ARG A 175 -10.24 -16.04 16.08
CA ARG A 175 -11.64 -16.52 16.19
C ARG A 175 -12.48 -16.06 14.99
N SER A 176 -12.34 -14.80 14.58
CA SER A 176 -13.00 -14.26 13.38
C SER A 176 -12.61 -15.03 12.11
N HIS A 177 -11.31 -15.31 11.92
CA HIS A 177 -10.79 -16.12 10.81
C HIS A 177 -11.44 -17.51 10.76
N LYS A 178 -11.54 -18.18 11.92
CA LYS A 178 -12.19 -19.50 12.04
C LYS A 178 -13.67 -19.45 11.66
N ILE A 179 -14.40 -18.45 12.14
CA ILE A 179 -15.83 -18.26 11.79
C ILE A 179 -15.98 -18.04 10.29
N HIS A 180 -15.16 -17.15 9.72
CA HIS A 180 -15.18 -16.85 8.29
C HIS A 180 -14.86 -18.10 7.43
N LYS A 181 -13.88 -18.91 7.83
CA LYS A 181 -13.54 -20.19 7.17
C LYS A 181 -14.73 -21.16 7.18
N LEU A 182 -15.43 -21.27 8.31
CA LEU A 182 -16.63 -22.11 8.42
C LEU A 182 -17.74 -21.60 7.50
N GLN A 183 -18.02 -20.29 7.49
CA GLN A 183 -19.02 -19.68 6.62
C GLN A 183 -18.74 -19.98 5.14
N ARG A 184 -17.52 -19.74 4.66
CA ARG A 184 -17.15 -20.05 3.26
C ARG A 184 -17.28 -21.53 2.92
N THR A 185 -16.96 -22.41 3.87
CA THR A 185 -17.10 -23.85 3.70
C THR A 185 -18.57 -24.25 3.55
N PHE A 186 -19.44 -23.75 4.44
CA PHE A 186 -20.88 -23.97 4.35
C PHE A 186 -21.45 -23.43 3.03
N ASP A 187 -21.13 -22.18 2.67
CA ASP A 187 -21.58 -21.58 1.42
C ASP A 187 -21.15 -22.39 0.20
N GLY A 188 -19.91 -22.91 0.19
CA GLY A 188 -19.40 -23.79 -0.86
C GLY A 188 -20.22 -25.09 -0.99
N ILE A 189 -20.55 -25.73 0.14
CA ILE A 189 -21.37 -26.95 0.15
C ILE A 189 -22.76 -26.64 -0.42
N PHE A 190 -23.46 -25.63 0.07
CA PHE A 190 -24.83 -25.32 -0.37
C PHE A 190 -24.90 -24.81 -1.81
N SER A 191 -23.85 -24.13 -2.29
CA SER A 191 -23.74 -23.72 -3.69
C SER A 191 -23.53 -24.91 -4.63
N ALA A 192 -22.72 -25.89 -4.23
CA ALA A 192 -22.48 -27.09 -5.01
C ALA A 192 -23.70 -28.02 -5.09
N THR A 193 -24.51 -28.08 -4.03
CA THR A 193 -25.74 -28.90 -4.01
C THR A 193 -26.80 -28.37 -4.98
N LYS A 194 -26.95 -27.04 -5.10
CA LYS A 194 -27.90 -26.42 -6.05
C LYS A 194 -27.59 -26.70 -7.53
N VAL A 195 -26.32 -26.92 -7.88
CA VAL A 195 -25.91 -27.21 -9.27
C VAL A 195 -26.20 -28.66 -9.68
N LYS A 196 -26.33 -29.59 -8.72
CA LYS A 196 -26.63 -31.01 -9.00
C LYS A 196 -28.12 -31.32 -9.13
N GLU A 197 -28.99 -30.37 -8.80
CA GLU A 197 -30.46 -30.52 -8.86
C GLU A 197 -31.08 -29.80 -10.07
N GLN A 198 -30.27 -29.36 -11.05
CA GLN A 198 -30.69 -28.87 -12.37
C GLN A 198 -30.26 -29.85 -13.46
#